data_AF-M0M4T9-F1
#
_entry.id   AF-M0M4T9-F1
#
_cell.length_a   1.000
_cell.length_b   1.000
_cell.length_c   1.000
_cell.angle_alpha   90.00
_cell.angle_beta   90.00
_cell.angle_gamma   90.00
#
_symmetry.space_group_name_H-M   'P 1'
#
loop_
_entity.id
_entity.type
_entity.pdbx_description
1 polymer ?
#
loop_
_entity_poly.entity_id
_entity_poly.type
_entity_poly.pdbx_seq_one_letter_code
_entity_poly.pdbx_strand_id
1 'polypeptide(L)'
;MTADRATGTEPTGPTEHASSELIAQLFDRVETLEAENERLQDDIDELRDHHREDCHALARENHELRDSQDQLQERVAKAEEKDGYLLEDIVDLEEQLADLEDRSATQGEHTDGESTPGRPALTPIERVAKLETEEVSINVTPSIERAVVIFEHWREWSKKTPNGRVLKDGLKELLCTATDERLAWRQVYRAANALDELSKGDIEFTDHTRHGKMLVESQPERRDCRASSAATT
;
A
#
# COMPACT_ATOMS: atom_id res chain seq x y z
N MET A 1 103.56 -71.76 40.18
CA MET A 1 103.74 -70.45 40.84
C MET A 1 104.17 -69.49 39.74
N THR A 2 103.44 -68.45 39.36
CA THR A 2 102.45 -67.60 40.04
C THR A 2 101.60 -66.96 38.94
N ALA A 3 100.36 -66.62 39.27
CA ALA A 3 99.33 -66.20 38.33
C ALA A 3 99.63 -64.84 37.68
N ASP A 4 99.43 -64.78 36.37
CA ASP A 4 99.15 -63.54 35.65
C ASP A 4 97.77 -63.73 34.99
N ARG A 5 96.78 -62.98 35.48
CA ARG A 5 95.47 -62.85 34.83
C ARG A 5 94.95 -61.46 35.09
N ALA A 6 95.47 -60.52 34.32
CA ALA A 6 94.74 -59.33 33.94
C ALA A 6 93.52 -59.73 33.11
N THR A 7 92.32 -59.46 33.61
CA THR A 7 91.13 -59.32 32.77
C THR A 7 90.46 -58.02 33.16
N GLY A 8 90.44 -57.11 32.19
CA GLY A 8 90.06 -55.72 32.33
C GLY A 8 88.63 -55.55 32.81
N THR A 9 88.48 -54.50 33.61
CA THR A 9 87.22 -53.85 33.92
C THR A 9 86.79 -53.12 32.64
N GLU A 10 85.77 -53.63 31.94
CA GLU A 10 85.12 -52.89 30.85
C GLU A 10 84.38 -51.67 31.43
N PRO A 11 84.48 -50.48 30.80
CA PRO A 11 83.77 -49.30 31.27
C PRO A 11 82.32 -49.30 30.75
N THR A 12 81.36 -49.72 31.57
CA THR A 12 79.91 -49.52 31.38
C THR A 12 79.48 -48.06 31.59
N GLY A 13 80.26 -47.10 31.08
CA GLY A 13 80.24 -45.70 31.53
C GLY A 13 79.45 -44.65 30.74
N PRO A 14 79.07 -44.82 29.45
CA PRO A 14 78.35 -43.74 28.74
C PRO A 14 76.95 -44.09 28.18
N THR A 15 76.67 -45.34 27.79
CA THR A 15 75.42 -45.70 27.09
C THR A 15 74.22 -45.89 28.02
N GLU A 16 74.44 -46.46 29.21
CA GLU A 16 73.37 -46.64 30.20
C GLU A 16 72.88 -45.30 30.76
N HIS A 17 73.80 -44.34 30.93
CA HIS A 17 73.46 -42.98 31.37
C HIS A 17 72.60 -42.23 30.34
N ALA A 18 72.93 -42.33 29.05
CA ALA A 18 72.13 -41.71 27.99
C ALA A 18 70.72 -42.31 27.88
N SER A 19 70.57 -43.63 28.06
CA SER A 19 69.25 -44.27 28.12
C SER A 19 68.46 -43.88 29.37
N SER A 20 69.12 -43.77 30.53
CA SER A 20 68.49 -43.31 31.77
C SER A 20 68.00 -41.87 31.68
N GLU A 21 68.74 -40.99 31.00
CA GLU A 21 68.35 -39.60 30.78
C GLU A 21 67.14 -39.47 29.84
N LEU A 22 67.11 -40.25 28.76
CA LEU A 22 65.96 -40.31 27.86
C LEU A 22 64.70 -40.81 28.57
N ILE A 23 64.83 -41.84 29.42
CA ILE A 23 63.71 -42.36 30.21
C ILE A 23 63.16 -41.29 31.16
N ALA A 24 64.04 -40.52 31.83
CA ALA A 24 63.61 -39.41 32.67
C ALA A 24 62.87 -38.33 31.87
N GLN A 25 63.38 -37.93 30.69
CA GLN A 25 62.71 -36.98 29.80
C GLN A 25 61.33 -37.47 29.33
N LEU A 26 61.20 -38.78 29.06
CA LEU A 26 59.91 -39.37 28.70
C LEU A 26 58.92 -39.35 29.87
N PHE A 27 59.37 -39.59 31.10
CA PHE A 27 58.51 -39.47 32.28
C PHE A 27 58.03 -38.04 32.49
N ASP A 28 58.92 -37.06 32.44
CA ASP A 28 58.56 -35.63 32.56
C ASP A 28 57.56 -35.21 31.47
N ARG A 29 57.75 -35.72 30.24
CA ARG A 29 56.86 -35.44 29.12
C ARG A 29 55.49 -36.10 29.30
N VAL A 30 55.44 -37.33 29.81
CA VAL A 30 54.18 -38.02 30.11
C VAL A 30 53.43 -37.29 31.21
N GLU A 31 54.09 -36.91 32.30
CA GLU A 31 53.48 -36.14 33.39
C GLU A 31 52.90 -34.80 32.87
N THR A 32 53.64 -34.11 32.00
CA THR A 32 53.15 -32.88 31.36
C THR A 32 51.91 -33.14 30.49
N LEU A 33 51.92 -34.22 29.71
CA LEU A 33 50.80 -34.58 28.82
C LEU A 33 49.58 -35.07 29.60
N GLU A 34 49.77 -35.75 30.72
CA GLU A 34 48.69 -36.17 31.62
C GLU A 34 48.02 -34.95 32.25
N ALA A 35 48.81 -34.00 32.75
CA ALA A 35 48.28 -32.74 33.28
C ALA A 35 47.58 -31.89 32.21
N GLU A 36 48.08 -31.89 30.97
CA GLU A 36 47.44 -31.21 29.85
C GLU A 36 46.11 -31.89 29.45
N ASN A 37 46.07 -33.23 29.44
CA ASN A 37 44.84 -33.97 29.14
C ASN A 37 43.76 -33.75 30.21
N GLU A 38 44.15 -33.70 31.48
CA GLU A 38 43.21 -33.39 32.57
C GLU A 38 42.60 -32.00 32.40
N ARG A 39 43.43 -30.99 32.13
CA ARG A 39 42.96 -29.62 31.82
C ARG A 39 42.04 -29.57 30.61
N LEU A 40 42.38 -30.27 29.53
CA LEU A 40 41.55 -30.31 28.33
C LEU A 40 40.21 -31.03 28.58
N GLN A 41 40.19 -32.03 29.46
CA GLN A 41 38.95 -32.70 29.85
C GLN A 41 38.05 -31.76 30.65
N ASP A 42 38.62 -31.03 31.61
CA ASP A 42 37.91 -30.01 32.38
C ASP A 42 37.33 -28.92 31.45
N ASP A 43 38.14 -28.38 30.52
CA ASP A 43 37.68 -27.37 29.54
C ASP A 43 36.53 -27.91 28.66
N ILE A 44 36.60 -29.18 28.25
CA ILE A 44 35.54 -29.81 27.45
C ILE A 44 34.24 -29.91 28.25
N ASP A 45 34.32 -30.28 29.52
CA ASP A 45 33.15 -30.43 30.37
C ASP A 45 32.54 -29.07 30.73
N GLU A 46 33.36 -28.04 30.99
CA GLU A 46 32.90 -26.65 31.14
C GLU A 46 32.18 -26.14 29.88
N LEU A 47 32.76 -26.37 28.69
CA LEU A 47 32.14 -25.97 27.42
C LEU A 47 30.80 -26.70 27.17
N ARG A 48 30.70 -27.98 27.56
CA ARG A 48 29.46 -28.75 27.44
C ARG A 48 28.37 -28.22 28.36
N ASP A 49 28.73 -27.85 29.58
CA ASP A 49 27.78 -27.28 30.52
C ASP A 49 27.30 -25.90 30.08
N HIS A 50 28.22 -25.04 29.62
CA HIS A 50 27.84 -23.75 29.03
C HIS A 50 26.92 -23.92 27.82
N HIS A 51 27.24 -24.86 26.92
CA HIS A 51 26.39 -25.15 25.77
C HIS A 51 25.00 -25.64 26.17
N ARG A 52 24.90 -26.45 27.22
CA ARG A 52 23.61 -26.90 27.77
C ARG A 52 22.80 -25.72 28.31
N GLU A 53 23.44 -24.81 29.05
CA GLU A 53 22.80 -23.60 29.56
C GLU A 53 22.28 -22.71 28.42
N ASP A 54 23.09 -22.47 27.39
CA ASP A 54 22.71 -21.71 26.20
C ASP A 54 21.53 -22.34 25.48
N CYS A 55 21.51 -23.66 25.33
CA CYS A 55 20.38 -24.37 24.73
C CYS A 55 19.09 -24.16 25.54
N HIS A 56 19.17 -24.20 26.87
CA HIS A 56 18.02 -23.92 27.73
C HIS A 56 17.59 -22.45 27.70
N ALA A 57 18.54 -21.51 27.60
CA ALA A 57 18.24 -20.09 27.44
C ALA A 57 17.51 -19.84 26.11
N LEU A 58 18.07 -20.34 25.00
CA LEU A 58 17.47 -20.23 23.67
C LEU A 58 16.10 -20.92 23.58
N ALA A 59 15.90 -22.05 24.27
CA ALA A 59 14.61 -22.72 24.31
C ALA A 59 13.53 -21.88 25.01
N ARG A 60 13.89 -21.20 26.11
CA ARG A 60 12.98 -20.27 26.81
C ARG A 60 12.63 -19.08 25.95
N GLU A 61 13.64 -18.42 25.38
CA GLU A 61 13.42 -17.27 24.49
C GLU A 61 12.55 -17.65 23.28
N ASN A 62 12.80 -18.80 22.65
CA ASN A 62 11.95 -19.28 21.55
C ASN A 62 10.51 -19.55 21.98
N HIS A 63 10.30 -20.04 23.20
CA HIS A 63 8.94 -20.24 23.72
C HIS A 63 8.23 -18.90 23.92
N GLU A 64 8.91 -17.92 24.54
CA GLU A 64 8.38 -16.57 24.76
C GLU A 64 8.07 -15.86 23.44
N LEU A 65 8.94 -15.99 22.44
CA LEU A 65 8.73 -15.42 21.10
C LEU A 65 7.52 -16.04 20.41
N ARG A 66 7.31 -17.36 20.53
CA ARG A 66 6.13 -18.05 19.98
C ARG A 66 4.85 -17.57 20.67
N ASP A 67 4.85 -17.47 21.99
CA ASP A 67 3.68 -16.99 22.74
C ASP A 67 3.34 -15.53 22.36
N SER A 68 4.36 -14.69 22.17
CA SER A 68 4.17 -13.31 21.70
C SER A 68 3.64 -13.27 20.27
N GLN A 69 4.13 -14.13 19.38
CA GLN A 69 3.67 -14.24 18.01
C GLN A 69 2.20 -14.66 17.95
N ASP A 70 1.79 -15.64 18.76
CA ASP A 70 0.40 -16.10 18.83
C ASP A 70 -0.53 -14.97 19.31
N GLN A 71 -0.12 -14.19 20.32
CA GLN A 71 -0.87 -13.02 20.79
C GLN A 71 -0.99 -11.93 19.72
N LEU A 72 0.07 -11.68 18.95
CA LEU A 72 0.04 -10.71 17.85
C LEU A 72 -0.91 -11.18 16.74
N GLN A 73 -0.88 -12.47 16.39
CA GLN A 73 -1.80 -13.05 15.41
C GLN A 73 -3.26 -12.92 15.86
N GLU A 74 -3.57 -13.19 17.13
CA GLU A 74 -4.91 -13.02 17.67
C GLU A 74 -5.37 -11.55 17.59
N ARG A 75 -4.48 -10.60 17.91
CA ARG A 75 -4.77 -9.16 17.80
C ARG A 75 -5.03 -8.73 16.37
N VAL A 76 -4.27 -9.24 15.41
CA VAL A 76 -4.47 -8.97 13.97
C VAL A 76 -5.81 -9.53 13.52
N ALA A 77 -6.12 -10.78 13.84
CA ALA A 77 -7.41 -11.40 13.48
C ALA A 77 -8.62 -10.60 14.02
N LYS A 78 -8.54 -10.14 15.28
CA LYS A 78 -9.58 -9.27 15.87
C LYS A 78 -9.69 -7.90 15.21
N ALA A 79 -8.58 -7.35 14.72
CA ALA A 79 -8.59 -6.08 14.00
C ALA A 79 -9.22 -6.27 12.61
N GLU A 80 -8.84 -7.31 11.89
CA GLU A 80 -9.42 -7.67 10.59
C GLU A 80 -10.92 -7.93 10.67
N GLU A 81 -11.39 -8.60 11.74
CA GLU A 81 -12.81 -8.80 11.99
C GLU A 81 -13.55 -7.47 12.19
N LYS A 82 -12.99 -6.55 13.00
CA LYS A 82 -13.57 -5.21 13.20
C LYS A 82 -13.58 -4.38 11.93
N ASP A 83 -12.50 -4.42 11.16
CA ASP A 83 -12.41 -3.72 9.89
C ASP A 83 -13.46 -4.26 8.90
N GLY A 84 -13.74 -5.56 8.93
CA GLY A 84 -14.85 -6.18 8.19
C GLY A 84 -16.21 -5.61 8.57
N TYR A 85 -16.53 -5.53 9.87
CA TYR A 85 -17.78 -4.93 10.34
C TYR A 85 -17.90 -3.45 9.96
N LEU A 86 -16.83 -2.68 10.13
CA LEU A 86 -16.82 -1.26 9.74
C LEU A 86 -17.01 -1.07 8.24
N LEU A 87 -16.46 -1.97 7.41
CA LEU A 87 -16.65 -1.91 5.97
C LEU A 87 -18.11 -2.19 5.59
N GLU A 88 -18.76 -3.16 6.24
CA GLU A 88 -20.18 -3.44 6.05
C GLU A 88 -21.05 -2.24 6.45
N ASP A 89 -20.79 -1.63 7.63
CA ASP A 89 -21.46 -0.41 8.08
C ASP A 89 -21.29 0.76 7.09
N ILE A 90 -20.08 0.94 6.53
CA ILE A 90 -19.83 1.98 5.52
C ILE A 90 -20.67 1.73 4.27
N VAL A 91 -20.74 0.48 3.80
CA VAL A 91 -21.54 0.12 2.62
C VAL A 91 -23.02 0.42 2.86
N ASP A 92 -23.55 0.05 4.02
CA ASP A 92 -24.94 0.31 4.40
C ASP A 92 -25.25 1.81 4.50
N LEU A 93 -24.33 2.60 5.08
CA LEU A 93 -24.46 4.06 5.15
C LEU A 93 -24.37 4.72 3.77
N GLU A 94 -23.49 4.23 2.90
CA GLU A 94 -23.40 4.71 1.52
C GLU A 94 -24.69 4.45 0.72
N GLU A 95 -25.36 3.31 0.96
CA GLU A 95 -26.66 3.00 0.38
C GLU A 95 -27.76 3.94 0.91
N GLN A 96 -27.81 4.15 2.24
CA GLN A 96 -28.76 5.09 2.85
C GLN A 96 -28.57 6.53 2.35
N LEU A 97 -27.31 6.98 2.19
CA LEU A 97 -27.01 8.29 1.62
C LEU A 97 -27.47 8.38 0.15
N ALA A 98 -27.33 7.31 -0.64
CA ALA A 98 -27.84 7.27 -2.00
C ALA A 98 -29.36 7.48 -2.04
N ASP A 99 -30.10 6.75 -1.21
CA ASP A 99 -31.56 6.86 -1.11
C ASP A 99 -32.01 8.26 -0.68
N LEU A 100 -31.26 8.90 0.22
CA LEU A 100 -31.54 10.26 0.67
C LEU A 100 -31.23 11.31 -0.41
N GLU A 101 -30.13 11.15 -1.14
CA GLU A 101 -29.79 12.03 -2.27
C GLU A 101 -30.86 11.96 -3.36
N ASP A 102 -31.29 10.76 -3.77
CA ASP A 102 -32.36 10.58 -4.76
C ASP A 102 -33.67 11.25 -4.32
N ARG A 103 -34.05 11.09 -3.04
CA ARG A 103 -35.22 11.78 -2.46
C ARG A 103 -35.06 13.29 -2.48
N SER A 104 -33.88 13.81 -2.16
CA SER A 104 -33.61 15.25 -2.16
C SER A 104 -33.65 15.86 -3.57
N ALA A 105 -33.16 15.15 -4.59
CA ALA A 105 -33.21 15.57 -5.99
C ALA A 105 -34.66 15.68 -6.48
N THR A 106 -35.53 14.75 -6.08
CA THR A 106 -36.97 14.83 -6.40
C THR A 106 -37.73 15.92 -5.65
N GLN A 107 -37.16 16.48 -4.57
CA GLN A 107 -37.80 17.49 -3.72
C GLN A 107 -37.30 18.92 -4.00
N GLY A 108 -36.20 19.08 -4.76
CA GLY A 108 -35.58 20.36 -5.12
C GLY A 108 -36.19 21.08 -6.34
N GLU A 109 -37.18 20.49 -7.02
CA GLU A 109 -37.75 21.03 -8.28
C GLU A 109 -38.85 22.10 -8.05
N HIS A 110 -38.68 22.93 -7.02
CA HIS A 110 -39.52 24.11 -6.78
C HIS A 110 -38.67 25.31 -6.34
N THR A 111 -38.00 25.98 -7.27
CA THR A 111 -37.75 27.42 -7.14
C THR A 111 -37.97 28.13 -8.47
N ASP A 112 -38.87 29.11 -8.40
CA ASP A 112 -39.38 29.92 -9.49
C ASP A 112 -38.29 30.72 -10.23
N GLY A 113 -38.58 30.97 -11.51
CA GLY A 113 -37.73 31.75 -12.40
C GLY A 113 -37.72 33.23 -12.08
N GLU A 114 -36.54 33.83 -12.15
CA GLU A 114 -36.36 35.26 -12.34
C GLU A 114 -35.28 35.44 -13.44
N SER A 115 -35.73 35.63 -14.67
CA SER A 115 -34.86 35.91 -15.81
C SER A 115 -34.45 37.38 -15.80
N THR A 116 -33.24 37.68 -15.32
CA THR A 116 -32.60 38.99 -15.54
C THR A 116 -31.95 39.00 -16.94
N PRO A 117 -32.37 39.89 -17.86
CA PRO A 117 -31.88 39.89 -19.23
C PRO A 117 -30.55 40.66 -19.33
N GLY A 118 -29.47 39.99 -19.78
CA GLY A 118 -28.27 40.73 -20.22
C GLY A 118 -26.91 40.01 -20.14
N ARG A 119 -26.79 38.87 -19.46
CA ARG A 119 -25.55 38.06 -19.44
C ARG A 119 -25.74 36.84 -20.35
N PRO A 120 -24.74 36.39 -21.14
CA PRO A 120 -24.84 35.06 -21.74
C PRO A 120 -25.13 34.08 -20.59
N ALA A 121 -26.23 33.34 -20.72
CA ALA A 121 -26.73 32.48 -19.65
C ALA A 121 -25.70 31.38 -19.39
N LEU A 122 -24.79 31.60 -18.45
CA LEU A 122 -23.82 30.60 -18.02
C LEU A 122 -24.58 29.37 -17.52
N THR A 123 -24.09 28.19 -17.87
CA THR A 123 -24.63 26.94 -17.32
C THR A 123 -24.37 26.89 -15.80
N PRO A 124 -25.19 26.17 -15.02
CA PRO A 124 -24.96 25.99 -13.59
C PRO A 124 -23.51 25.60 -13.26
N ILE A 125 -22.89 24.68 -14.01
CA ILE A 125 -21.50 24.28 -13.80
C ILE A 125 -20.53 25.45 -14.04
N GLU A 126 -20.75 26.24 -15.08
CA GLU A 126 -19.93 27.42 -15.37
C GLU A 126 -20.07 28.49 -14.30
N ARG A 127 -21.23 28.59 -13.65
CA ARG A 127 -21.44 29.51 -12.53
C ARG A 127 -20.67 29.04 -11.31
N VAL A 128 -20.82 27.78 -10.91
CA VAL A 128 -20.10 27.22 -9.74
C VAL A 128 -18.59 27.25 -9.95
N ALA A 129 -18.10 27.05 -11.19
CA ALA A 129 -16.68 27.14 -11.50
C ALA A 129 -16.13 28.59 -11.53
N LYS A 130 -16.98 29.61 -11.82
CA LYS A 130 -16.54 31.02 -11.97
C LYS A 130 -16.87 31.91 -10.78
N LEU A 131 -17.89 31.57 -10.00
CA LEU A 131 -18.40 32.33 -8.87
C LEU A 131 -18.26 31.48 -7.62
N GLU A 132 -17.70 32.06 -6.56
CA GLU A 132 -17.64 31.41 -5.26
C GLU A 132 -19.06 31.08 -4.77
N THR A 133 -19.17 30.00 -4.01
CA THR A 133 -20.38 29.28 -3.60
C THR A 133 -21.53 30.14 -3.06
N GLU A 134 -21.22 31.32 -2.53
CA GLU A 134 -22.19 32.22 -1.89
C GLU A 134 -23.16 32.89 -2.88
N GLU A 135 -22.82 32.99 -4.17
CA GLU A 135 -23.72 33.58 -5.18
C GLU A 135 -24.62 32.55 -5.89
N VAL A 136 -24.41 31.25 -5.63
CA VAL A 136 -25.12 30.17 -6.32
C VAL A 136 -26.02 29.44 -5.33
N SER A 137 -27.33 29.40 -5.59
CA SER A 137 -28.33 28.66 -4.78
C SER A 137 -28.22 27.12 -4.91
N ILE A 138 -26.99 26.59 -5.04
CA ILE A 138 -26.70 25.17 -5.17
C ILE A 138 -25.88 24.77 -3.94
N ASN A 139 -26.39 23.82 -3.15
CA ASN A 139 -25.60 23.20 -2.08
C ASN A 139 -24.44 22.46 -2.73
N VAL A 140 -23.21 22.95 -2.52
CA VAL A 140 -22.02 22.29 -3.07
C VAL A 140 -21.72 21.04 -2.25
N THR A 141 -21.98 19.90 -2.88
CA THR A 141 -21.65 18.57 -2.38
C THR A 141 -20.30 18.12 -2.95
N PRO A 142 -19.63 17.12 -2.37
CA PRO A 142 -18.37 16.60 -2.90
C PRO A 142 -18.48 16.09 -4.35
N SER A 143 -19.66 15.61 -4.79
CA SER A 143 -19.87 15.23 -6.19
C SER A 143 -19.87 16.43 -7.13
N ILE A 144 -20.41 17.58 -6.70
CA ILE A 144 -20.42 18.83 -7.44
C ILE A 144 -19.01 19.43 -7.49
N GLU A 145 -18.26 19.42 -6.39
CA GLU A 145 -16.85 19.87 -6.38
C GLU A 145 -16.01 19.07 -7.37
N ARG A 146 -16.16 17.73 -7.37
CA ARG A 146 -15.50 16.86 -8.34
C ARG A 146 -15.98 17.13 -9.77
N ALA A 147 -17.27 17.41 -9.99
CA ALA A 147 -17.80 17.78 -11.29
C ALA A 147 -17.15 19.09 -11.82
N VAL A 148 -16.95 20.07 -10.93
CA VAL A 148 -16.26 21.33 -11.25
C VAL A 148 -14.82 21.05 -11.66
N VAL A 149 -14.09 20.20 -10.93
CA VAL A 149 -12.72 19.81 -11.30
C VAL A 149 -12.68 19.16 -12.69
N ILE A 150 -13.61 18.26 -13.01
CA ILE A 150 -13.71 17.65 -14.35
C ILE A 150 -13.96 18.74 -15.42
N PHE A 151 -14.84 19.70 -15.13
CA PHE A 151 -15.16 20.81 -16.04
C PHE A 151 -13.96 21.73 -16.29
N GLU A 152 -13.24 22.12 -15.24
CA GLU A 152 -12.06 22.99 -15.34
C GLU A 152 -10.95 22.37 -16.19
N HIS A 153 -10.72 21.07 -16.02
CA HIS A 153 -9.72 20.32 -16.80
C HIS A 153 -10.26 19.71 -18.09
N TRP A 154 -11.52 19.99 -18.46
CA TRP A 154 -12.19 19.33 -19.59
C TRP A 154 -11.37 19.39 -20.89
N ARG A 155 -10.79 20.55 -21.21
CA ARG A 155 -10.02 20.73 -22.45
C ARG A 155 -8.72 19.95 -22.51
N GLU A 156 -8.12 19.67 -21.35
CA GLU A 156 -6.87 18.94 -21.18
C GLU A 156 -7.13 17.43 -21.19
N TRP A 157 -8.12 16.97 -20.43
CA TRP A 157 -8.40 15.55 -20.26
C TRP A 157 -9.12 14.95 -21.47
N SER A 158 -10.00 15.71 -22.11
CA SER A 158 -10.78 15.22 -23.25
C SER A 158 -9.98 15.20 -24.56
N LYS A 159 -10.27 14.22 -25.42
CA LYS A 159 -9.73 14.11 -26.77
C LYS A 159 -10.64 14.80 -27.77
N LYS A 160 -10.07 15.62 -28.65
CA LYS A 160 -10.79 16.29 -29.74
C LYS A 160 -11.22 15.27 -30.80
N THR A 161 -12.49 15.33 -31.20
CA THR A 161 -13.09 14.54 -32.28
C THR A 161 -13.79 15.47 -33.28
N PRO A 162 -14.23 14.98 -34.46
CA PRO A 162 -14.98 15.81 -35.40
C PRO A 162 -16.30 16.39 -34.84
N ASN A 163 -16.94 15.69 -33.90
CA ASN A 163 -18.24 16.06 -33.34
C ASN A 163 -18.15 16.77 -31.99
N GLY A 164 -16.94 17.13 -31.54
CA GLY A 164 -16.71 17.79 -30.25
C GLY A 164 -15.51 17.20 -29.50
N ARG A 165 -15.69 16.91 -28.22
CA ARG A 165 -14.65 16.34 -27.35
C ARG A 165 -15.18 15.13 -26.60
N VAL A 166 -14.31 14.15 -26.37
CA VAL A 166 -14.69 12.91 -25.71
C VAL A 166 -13.65 12.50 -24.67
N LEU A 167 -14.10 12.17 -23.47
CA LEU A 167 -13.31 11.53 -22.44
C LEU A 167 -13.84 10.10 -22.20
N LYS A 168 -13.04 9.10 -22.61
CA LYS A 168 -13.44 7.68 -22.62
C LYS A 168 -12.88 6.88 -21.45
N ASP A 169 -11.60 7.10 -21.15
CA ASP A 169 -10.84 6.25 -20.23
C ASP A 169 -10.03 7.14 -19.28
N GLY A 170 -9.65 6.60 -18.11
CA GLY A 170 -8.73 7.25 -17.19
C GLY A 170 -9.35 8.32 -16.28
N LEU A 171 -10.68 8.54 -16.36
CA LEU A 171 -11.35 9.59 -15.58
C LEU A 171 -11.12 9.41 -14.07
N LYS A 172 -11.14 8.17 -13.58
CA LYS A 172 -10.91 7.87 -12.17
C LYS A 172 -9.50 8.30 -11.74
N GLU A 173 -8.48 7.89 -12.49
CA GLU A 173 -7.09 8.19 -12.18
C GLU A 173 -6.81 9.70 -12.26
N LEU A 174 -7.37 10.37 -13.26
CA LEU A 174 -7.26 11.83 -13.42
C LEU A 174 -7.90 12.56 -12.24
N LEU A 175 -9.11 12.16 -11.85
CA LEU A 175 -9.83 12.79 -10.75
C LEU A 175 -9.13 12.55 -9.40
N CYS A 176 -8.72 11.31 -9.11
CA CYS A 176 -7.93 11.01 -7.91
C CYS A 176 -6.64 11.84 -7.84
N THR A 177 -5.97 12.06 -8.98
CA THR A 177 -4.73 12.84 -9.03
C THR A 177 -5.00 14.33 -8.82
N ALA A 178 -6.09 14.86 -9.37
CA ALA A 178 -6.44 16.27 -9.26
C ALA A 178 -6.96 16.65 -7.87
N THR A 179 -7.67 15.75 -7.19
CA THR A 179 -8.22 16.00 -5.85
C THR A 179 -7.35 15.48 -4.70
N ASP A 180 -6.29 14.73 -5.00
CA ASP A 180 -5.47 13.98 -4.02
C ASP A 180 -6.31 13.01 -3.15
N GLU A 181 -7.38 12.45 -3.74
CA GLU A 181 -8.31 11.52 -3.09
C GLU A 181 -8.20 10.10 -3.66
N ARG A 182 -8.51 9.09 -2.84
CA ARG A 182 -8.74 7.71 -3.32
C ARG A 182 -10.24 7.48 -3.54
N LEU A 183 -10.67 7.52 -4.81
CA LEU A 183 -12.07 7.40 -5.17
C LEU A 183 -12.49 5.96 -5.54
N ALA A 184 -13.72 5.60 -5.20
CA ALA A 184 -14.41 4.45 -5.79
C ALA A 184 -15.09 4.84 -7.12
N TRP A 185 -15.30 3.88 -8.04
CA TRP A 185 -15.94 4.15 -9.35
C TRP A 185 -17.33 4.78 -9.22
N ARG A 186 -18.09 4.43 -8.18
CA ARG A 186 -19.40 5.05 -7.89
C ARG A 186 -19.29 6.57 -7.67
N GLN A 187 -18.29 7.03 -6.92
CA GLN A 187 -18.06 8.46 -6.66
C GLN A 187 -17.66 9.20 -7.93
N VAL A 188 -16.88 8.56 -8.81
CA VAL A 188 -16.52 9.09 -10.13
C VAL A 188 -17.76 9.24 -11.01
N TYR A 189 -18.63 8.22 -11.05
CA TYR A 189 -19.87 8.29 -11.82
C TYR A 189 -20.87 9.31 -11.26
N ARG A 190 -20.95 9.48 -9.94
CA ARG A 190 -21.76 10.56 -9.34
C ARG A 190 -21.25 11.94 -9.75
N ALA A 191 -19.93 12.14 -9.78
CA ALA A 191 -19.35 13.39 -10.27
C ALA A 191 -19.61 13.62 -11.77
N ALA A 192 -19.54 12.56 -12.58
CA ALA A 192 -19.86 12.63 -14.00
C ALA A 192 -21.35 12.93 -14.28
N ASN A 193 -22.27 12.33 -13.50
CA ASN A 193 -23.70 12.65 -13.56
C ASN A 193 -23.99 14.09 -13.14
N ALA A 194 -23.37 14.55 -12.04
CA ALA A 194 -23.51 15.93 -11.60
C ALA A 194 -22.99 16.92 -12.66
N LEU A 195 -21.89 16.58 -13.35
CA LEU A 195 -21.41 17.38 -14.48
C LEU A 195 -22.43 17.42 -15.63
N ASP A 196 -23.03 16.28 -15.99
CA ASP A 196 -24.06 16.20 -17.04
C ASP A 196 -25.24 17.12 -16.74
N GLU A 197 -25.83 16.98 -15.55
CA GLU A 197 -26.95 17.78 -15.08
C GLU A 197 -26.61 19.28 -15.03
N LEU A 198 -25.45 19.64 -14.47
CA LEU A 198 -25.04 21.04 -14.30
C LEU A 198 -24.57 21.69 -15.61
N SER A 199 -24.14 20.89 -16.60
CA SER A 199 -23.76 21.38 -17.93
C SER A 199 -24.96 21.62 -18.85
N LYS A 200 -26.17 21.17 -18.47
CA LYS A 200 -27.40 21.31 -19.26
C LYS A 200 -27.28 20.76 -20.69
N GLY A 201 -26.57 19.65 -20.85
CA GLY A 201 -26.39 18.96 -22.13
C GLY A 201 -25.19 19.45 -22.96
N ASP A 202 -24.36 20.35 -22.42
CA ASP A 202 -23.08 20.69 -23.08
C ASP A 202 -22.08 19.53 -22.98
N ILE A 203 -22.06 18.80 -21.86
CA ILE A 203 -21.24 17.61 -21.64
C ILE A 203 -22.14 16.48 -21.10
N GLU A 204 -22.38 15.45 -21.90
CA GLU A 204 -23.28 14.35 -21.54
C GLU A 204 -22.52 13.13 -21.02
N PHE A 205 -23.07 12.45 -20.00
CA PHE A 205 -22.54 11.19 -19.48
C PHE A 205 -23.29 10.00 -20.08
N THR A 206 -22.63 9.29 -21.01
CA THR A 206 -23.26 8.27 -21.85
C THR A 206 -22.64 6.89 -21.66
N ASP A 207 -23.41 5.84 -21.97
CA ASP A 207 -22.92 4.46 -21.98
C ASP A 207 -22.67 3.99 -23.42
N HIS A 208 -21.43 3.63 -23.72
CA HIS A 208 -21.02 3.20 -25.04
C HIS A 208 -20.64 1.73 -25.05
N THR A 209 -21.24 0.95 -25.95
CA THR A 209 -21.09 -0.52 -26.06
C THR A 209 -19.64 -1.02 -26.07
N ARG A 210 -18.73 -0.29 -26.74
CA ARG A 210 -17.30 -0.64 -26.84
C ARG A 210 -16.42 -0.08 -25.71
N HIS A 211 -16.80 1.05 -25.11
CA HIS A 211 -15.91 1.86 -24.27
C HIS A 211 -16.45 2.03 -22.84
N GLY A 212 -17.64 1.52 -22.55
CA GLY A 212 -18.31 1.74 -21.27
C GLY A 212 -18.78 3.18 -21.11
N LYS A 213 -18.82 3.65 -19.86
CA LYS A 213 -19.24 4.99 -19.47
C LYS A 213 -18.25 6.05 -19.96
N MET A 214 -18.72 7.06 -20.67
CA MET A 214 -17.90 8.13 -21.24
C MET A 214 -18.60 9.49 -21.18
N LEU A 215 -17.79 10.56 -21.12
CA LEU A 215 -18.27 11.95 -21.22
C LEU A 215 -18.08 12.46 -22.64
N VAL A 216 -19.11 13.10 -23.20
CA VAL A 216 -19.12 13.63 -24.57
C VAL A 216 -19.58 15.07 -24.56
N GLU A 217 -18.74 15.96 -25.07
CA GLU A 217 -19.17 17.31 -25.44
C GLU A 217 -19.73 17.25 -26.85
N SER A 218 -21.02 17.55 -26.99
CA SER A 218 -21.67 17.72 -28.28
C SER A 218 -21.34 19.11 -28.79
N GLN A 219 -20.71 19.23 -29.97
CA GLN A 219 -20.69 20.54 -30.62
C GLN A 219 -22.13 20.97 -30.88
N PRO A 220 -22.51 22.23 -30.58
CA PRO A 220 -23.75 22.75 -31.10
C PRO A 220 -23.59 22.77 -32.62
N GLU A 221 -24.18 21.79 -33.29
CA GLU A 221 -24.60 21.90 -34.69
C GLU A 221 -25.17 23.32 -34.82
N ARG A 222 -24.68 24.05 -35.83
CA ARG A 222 -25.27 25.32 -36.27
C ARG A 222 -26.78 25.19 -36.06
N ARG A 223 -27.37 26.00 -35.19
CA ARG A 223 -28.82 26.20 -35.20
C ARG A 223 -29.12 26.72 -36.59
N ASP A 224 -29.40 25.80 -37.51
CA ASP A 224 -29.81 26.14 -38.85
C ASP A 224 -31.07 26.97 -38.66
N CYS A 225 -30.91 28.27 -38.89
CA CYS A 225 -32.00 29.18 -39.14
C CYS A 225 -32.76 28.55 -40.31
N ARG A 226 -33.75 27.71 -40.00
CA ARG A 226 -34.73 27.25 -40.97
C ARG A 226 -35.50 28.51 -41.35
N ALA A 227 -35.02 29.13 -42.42
CA ALA A 227 -35.61 30.28 -43.05
C ALA A 227 -37.11 30.02 -43.15
N SER A 228 -37.87 30.86 -42.45
CA SER A 228 -39.30 31.00 -42.66
C SER A 228 -39.48 31.56 -44.06
N SER A 229 -39.47 30.68 -45.06
CA SER A 229 -39.95 31.00 -46.39
C SER A 229 -41.46 30.85 -46.37
N ALA A 230 -42.13 31.88 -45.84
CA ALA A 230 -43.51 32.16 -46.19
C ALA A 230 -43.53 32.56 -47.67
N ALA A 231 -44.00 31.67 -48.54
CA ALA A 231 -44.37 32.04 -49.89
C ALA A 231 -45.70 32.80 -49.81
N THR A 232 -45.63 34.14 -49.94
CA THR A 232 -46.79 34.96 -50.28
C THR A 232 -46.76 35.24 -51.78
N THR A 233 -47.93 35.05 -52.40
CA THR A 233 -48.40 35.41 -53.75
C THR A 233 -48.28 34.34 -54.84
#